data_AF-A0A1V2QZS3-F1
#
_entry.id   AF-A0A1V2QZS3-F1
#
_cell.length_a   1.000
_cell.length_b   1.000
_cell.length_c   1.000
_cell.angle_alpha   90.00
_cell.angle_beta   90.00
_cell.angle_gamma   90.00
#
_symmetry.space_group_name_H-M   'P 1'
#
loop_
_entity.id
_entity.type
_entity.pdbx_description
1 polymer ?
#
loop_
_entity_poly.entity_id
_entity_poly.type
_entity_poly.pdbx_seq_one_letter_code
_entity_poly.pdbx_strand_id
1 'polypeptide(L)'
;MTYQLNFSALLPFWPELLAGLWVTIELTVMATLGGIAIGICGAALRSGKPTLLSRLWGIYVELIRNTPFVVQLFFIVFGLPSLGWKLTAGQAALLAMLINLGAYSTEIIRAGIQVTPKGQWEAARVLGLTRMQTFLRVILPPALQRIYPALVSQCIIVMLGSSVVSQVSYEELTFAANLIQSRTFLSFEVYLATTLCYLMLSVLMRQLLLLAGRRFLGNQS
;
A
#
# COMPACT_ATOMS: atom_id res chain seq x y z
N MET A 1 -38.10 -17.67 7.21
CA MET A 1 -37.80 -16.36 7.79
C MET A 1 -37.29 -15.46 6.68
N THR A 2 -38.11 -14.52 6.21
CA THR A 2 -37.73 -13.60 5.12
C THR A 2 -36.93 -12.45 5.73
N TYR A 3 -35.64 -12.37 5.43
CA TYR A 3 -34.80 -11.25 5.85
C TYR A 3 -35.34 -9.97 5.20
N GLN A 4 -35.77 -8.99 6.00
CA GLN A 4 -36.18 -7.68 5.49
C GLN A 4 -35.01 -6.70 5.66
N LEU A 5 -34.50 -6.19 4.54
CA LEU A 5 -33.40 -5.25 4.51
C LEU A 5 -33.80 -3.91 5.13
N ASN A 6 -33.05 -3.41 6.12
CA ASN A 6 -33.34 -2.15 6.80
C ASN A 6 -32.15 -1.18 6.74
N PHE A 7 -31.94 -0.55 5.57
CA PHE A 7 -30.90 0.48 5.40
C PHE A 7 -31.24 1.80 6.12
N SER A 8 -32.52 2.10 6.36
CA SER A 8 -32.94 3.30 7.09
C SER A 8 -32.38 3.33 8.52
N ALA A 9 -32.20 2.16 9.14
CA ALA A 9 -31.60 2.05 10.46
C ALA A 9 -30.11 2.44 10.48
N LEU A 10 -29.44 2.52 9.33
CA LEU A 10 -28.05 2.97 9.22
C LEU A 10 -27.89 4.48 9.13
N LEU A 11 -28.97 5.21 8.79
CA LEU A 11 -28.92 6.67 8.63
C LEU A 11 -28.33 7.37 9.86
N PRO A 12 -28.70 7.06 11.11
CA PRO A 12 -28.10 7.74 12.28
C PRO A 12 -26.58 7.57 12.40
N PHE A 13 -26.03 6.51 11.81
CA PHE A 13 -24.61 6.14 11.93
C PHE A 13 -23.75 6.59 10.74
N TRP A 14 -24.32 7.32 9.77
CA TRP A 14 -23.54 7.88 8.65
C TRP A 14 -22.32 8.71 9.10
N PRO A 15 -22.35 9.49 10.21
CA PRO A 15 -21.19 10.24 10.65
C PRO A 15 -20.04 9.35 11.13
N GLU A 16 -20.36 8.24 11.82
CA GLU A 16 -19.36 7.28 12.32
C GLU A 16 -18.67 6.57 11.14
N LEU A 17 -19.43 6.16 10.12
CA LEU A 17 -18.87 5.57 8.90
C LEU A 17 -17.99 6.58 8.13
N LEU A 18 -18.40 7.84 8.06
CA LEU A 18 -17.64 8.88 7.37
C LEU A 18 -16.35 9.25 8.11
N ALA A 19 -16.37 9.28 9.44
CA ALA A 19 -15.18 9.45 10.27
C ALA A 19 -14.20 8.28 10.08
N GLY A 20 -14.69 7.03 10.14
CA GLY A 20 -13.87 5.84 9.87
C GLY A 20 -13.29 5.83 8.46
N LEU A 21 -14.07 6.24 7.45
CA LEU A 21 -13.60 6.39 6.07
C LEU A 21 -12.47 7.43 5.97
N TRP A 22 -12.60 8.56 6.66
CA TRP A 22 -11.56 9.60 6.68
C TRP A 22 -10.25 9.06 7.27
N VAL A 23 -10.32 8.34 8.40
CA VAL A 23 -9.17 7.69 9.02
C VAL A 23 -8.53 6.67 8.08
N THR A 24 -9.33 5.86 7.38
CA THR A 24 -8.83 4.92 6.36
C THR A 24 -8.06 5.66 5.25
N ILE A 25 -8.58 6.80 4.78
CA ILE A 25 -7.92 7.61 3.74
C ILE A 25 -6.60 8.16 4.26
N GLU A 26 -6.58 8.79 5.44
CA GLU A 26 -5.38 9.37 6.04
C GLU A 26 -4.28 8.32 6.21
N LEU A 27 -4.61 7.17 6.81
CA LEU A 27 -3.70 6.07 7.01
C LEU A 27 -3.16 5.54 5.68
N THR A 28 -4.03 5.38 4.68
CA THR A 28 -3.66 4.90 3.34
C THR A 28 -2.71 5.88 2.64
N VAL A 29 -2.96 7.18 2.71
CA VAL A 29 -2.11 8.20 2.08
C VAL A 29 -0.72 8.21 2.71
N MET A 30 -0.64 8.23 4.04
CA MET A 30 0.65 8.19 4.75
C MET A 30 1.42 6.90 4.46
N ALA A 31 0.73 5.75 4.51
CA ALA A 31 1.34 4.46 4.19
C ALA A 31 1.82 4.42 2.74
N THR A 32 1.03 4.94 1.78
CA THR A 32 1.37 4.98 0.36
C THR A 32 2.63 5.79 0.10
N LEU A 33 2.69 7.02 0.61
CA LEU A 33 3.84 7.92 0.41
C LEU A 33 5.11 7.34 1.04
N GLY A 34 5.03 6.93 2.31
CA GLY A 34 6.19 6.39 3.02
C GLY A 34 6.62 5.02 2.49
N GLY A 35 5.66 4.14 2.15
CA GLY A 35 5.93 2.81 1.60
C GLY A 35 6.57 2.87 0.22
N ILE A 36 6.12 3.77 -0.65
CA ILE A 36 6.77 4.00 -1.94
C ILE A 36 8.18 4.57 -1.73
N ALA A 37 8.37 5.51 -0.81
CA ALA A 37 9.69 6.06 -0.50
C ALA A 37 10.67 4.97 0.00
N ILE A 38 10.22 4.11 0.91
CA ILE A 38 10.97 2.92 1.36
C ILE A 38 11.27 1.99 0.18
N GLY A 39 10.30 1.77 -0.70
CA GLY A 39 10.45 0.97 -1.92
C GLY A 39 11.52 1.50 -2.86
N ILE A 40 11.55 2.81 -3.11
CA ILE A 40 12.54 3.47 -3.96
C ILE A 40 13.94 3.32 -3.35
N CYS A 41 14.09 3.61 -2.06
CA CYS A 41 15.37 3.45 -1.34
C CYS A 41 15.85 2.00 -1.38
N GLY A 42 14.95 1.05 -1.10
CA GLY A 42 15.23 -0.37 -1.13
C GLY A 42 15.63 -0.88 -2.52
N ALA A 43 14.95 -0.42 -3.56
CA ALA A 43 15.25 -0.79 -4.94
C ALA A 43 16.60 -0.22 -5.39
N ALA A 44 16.93 1.01 -5.02
CA ALA A 44 18.23 1.62 -5.30
C ALA A 44 19.37 0.83 -4.65
N LEU A 45 19.19 0.44 -3.38
CA LEU A 45 20.15 -0.38 -2.63
C LEU A 45 20.32 -1.79 -3.23
N ARG A 46 19.24 -2.39 -3.73
CA ARG A 46 19.24 -3.77 -4.29
C ARG A 46 19.58 -3.86 -5.78
N SER A 47 19.54 -2.76 -6.52
CA SER A 47 19.86 -2.77 -7.96
C SER A 47 21.36 -2.65 -8.25
N GLY A 48 22.17 -2.33 -7.23
CA GLY A 48 23.62 -2.17 -7.32
C GLY A 48 24.42 -3.46 -7.10
N LYS A 49 25.66 -3.30 -6.64
CA LYS A 49 26.52 -4.43 -6.23
C LYS A 49 25.96 -5.05 -4.93
N PRO A 50 26.09 -6.36 -4.72
CA PRO A 50 25.62 -7.02 -3.50
C PRO A 50 26.50 -6.63 -2.30
N THR A 51 26.10 -5.57 -1.60
CA THR A 51 26.67 -5.17 -0.31
C THR A 51 25.99 -5.91 0.84
N LEU A 52 26.60 -5.90 2.04
CA LEU A 52 25.96 -6.44 3.25
C LEU A 52 24.57 -5.81 3.48
N LEU A 53 24.47 -4.49 3.30
CA LEU A 53 23.22 -3.75 3.44
C LEU A 53 22.17 -4.21 2.41
N SER A 54 22.57 -4.47 1.16
CA SER A 54 21.70 -5.02 0.12
C SER A 54 21.16 -6.42 0.46
N ARG A 55 21.99 -7.27 1.11
CA ARG A 55 21.56 -8.59 1.61
C ARG A 55 20.57 -8.47 2.76
N LEU A 56 20.86 -7.63 3.75
CA LEU A 56 19.95 -7.39 4.89
C LEU A 56 18.60 -6.86 4.41
N TRP A 57 18.59 -5.94 3.44
CA TRP A 57 17.35 -5.48 2.82
C TRP A 57 16.63 -6.58 2.06
N GLY A 58 17.36 -7.47 1.39
CA GLY A 58 16.81 -8.66 0.75
C GLY A 58 16.07 -9.56 1.74
N ILE A 59 16.68 -9.82 2.90
CA ILE A 59 16.07 -10.61 3.98
C ILE A 59 14.80 -9.92 4.49
N TYR A 60 14.83 -8.61 4.74
CA TYR A 60 13.64 -7.84 5.10
C TYR A 60 12.52 -8.02 4.07
N VAL A 61 12.82 -7.82 2.78
CA VAL A 61 11.82 -7.96 1.70
C VAL A 61 11.25 -9.37 1.65
N GLU A 62 12.11 -10.39 1.78
CA GLU A 62 11.72 -11.79 1.74
C GLU A 62 10.84 -12.18 2.93
N LEU A 63 11.23 -11.79 4.15
CA LEU A 63 10.44 -12.06 5.36
C LEU A 63 9.06 -11.41 5.27
N ILE A 64 8.99 -10.14 4.87
CA ILE A 64 7.72 -9.40 4.85
C ILE A 64 6.79 -9.88 3.73
N ARG A 65 7.32 -10.28 2.57
CA ARG A 65 6.50 -10.82 1.48
C ARG A 65 6.04 -12.25 1.74
N ASN A 66 6.75 -13.00 2.58
CA ASN A 66 6.42 -14.38 2.94
C ASN A 66 5.68 -14.51 4.27
N THR A 67 5.30 -13.41 4.92
CA THR A 67 4.52 -13.42 6.17
C THR A 67 3.19 -12.66 6.00
N PRO A 68 2.08 -13.15 6.58
CA PRO A 68 0.79 -12.46 6.48
C PRO A 68 0.82 -11.08 7.15
N PHE A 69 0.16 -10.10 6.53
CA PHE A 69 0.06 -8.73 7.07
C PHE A 69 -0.54 -8.68 8.48
N VAL A 70 -1.59 -9.47 8.74
CA VAL A 70 -2.23 -9.55 10.07
C VAL A 70 -1.23 -9.95 11.16
N VAL A 71 -0.36 -10.91 10.87
CA VAL A 71 0.66 -11.40 11.82
C VAL A 71 1.71 -10.32 12.06
N GLN A 72 2.14 -9.59 11.02
CA GLN A 72 3.06 -8.47 11.15
C GLN A 72 2.46 -7.36 12.02
N LEU A 73 1.19 -7.03 11.81
CA LEU A 73 0.47 -6.04 12.61
C LEU A 73 0.42 -6.45 14.09
N PHE A 74 0.01 -7.69 14.38
CA PHE A 74 -0.04 -8.19 15.76
C PHE A 74 1.34 -8.24 16.41
N PHE A 75 2.38 -8.60 15.68
CA PHE A 75 3.74 -8.56 16.19
C PHE A 75 4.17 -7.13 16.55
N ILE A 76 3.82 -6.14 15.73
CA ILE A 76 4.14 -4.73 16.01
C ILE A 76 3.31 -4.19 17.19
N VAL A 77 2.02 -4.53 17.27
CA VAL A 77 1.12 -4.03 18.33
C VAL A 77 1.36 -4.71 19.68
N PHE A 78 1.62 -6.01 19.71
CA PHE A 78 1.76 -6.77 20.96
C PHE A 78 3.21 -7.17 21.27
N GLY A 79 4.03 -7.42 20.25
CA GLY A 79 5.43 -7.82 20.42
C GLY A 79 6.34 -6.65 20.80
N LEU A 80 6.30 -5.53 20.08
CA LEU A 80 7.17 -4.38 20.37
C LEU A 80 6.99 -3.79 21.78
N PRO A 81 5.76 -3.65 22.33
CA PRO A 81 5.60 -3.20 23.71
C PRO A 81 6.26 -4.13 24.73
N SER A 82 6.31 -5.44 24.49
CA SER A 82 7.01 -6.38 25.37
C SER A 82 8.53 -6.19 25.36
N LEU A 83 9.07 -5.56 24.31
CA LEU A 83 10.47 -5.13 24.20
C LEU A 83 10.71 -3.70 24.73
N GLY A 84 9.69 -3.05 25.30
CA GLY A 84 9.77 -1.69 25.86
C GLY A 84 9.37 -0.57 24.90
N TRP A 85 9.01 -0.88 23.65
CA TRP A 85 8.62 0.10 22.64
C TRP A 85 7.11 0.27 22.60
N LYS A 86 6.59 1.27 23.31
CA LYS A 86 5.15 1.56 23.35
C LYS A 86 4.75 2.46 22.20
N LEU A 87 3.97 1.91 21.27
CA LEU A 87 3.38 2.64 20.16
C LEU A 87 1.87 2.80 20.40
N THR A 88 1.32 3.92 19.96
CA THR A 88 -0.14 4.04 19.83
C THR A 88 -0.65 3.09 18.74
N ALA A 89 -1.93 2.70 18.79
CA ALA A 89 -2.54 1.82 17.78
C ALA A 89 -2.34 2.37 16.35
N GLY A 90 -2.51 3.69 16.16
CA GLY A 90 -2.29 4.34 14.86
C GLY A 90 -0.83 4.32 14.39
N GLN A 91 0.14 4.54 15.31
CA GLN A 91 1.56 4.44 14.96
C GLN A 91 1.96 3.01 14.58
N ALA A 92 1.46 2.02 15.32
CA ALA A 92 1.72 0.61 15.03
C ALA A 92 1.09 0.18 13.70
N ALA A 93 -0.15 0.62 13.44
CA ALA A 93 -0.84 0.42 12.17
C ALA A 93 -0.06 0.99 10.99
N LEU A 94 0.32 2.27 11.07
CA LEU A 94 1.07 2.95 10.04
C LEU A 94 2.42 2.27 9.82
N LEU A 95 3.14 1.92 10.89
CA LEU A 95 4.42 1.22 10.79
C LEU A 95 4.28 -0.13 10.08
N ALA A 96 3.27 -0.94 10.45
CA ALA A 96 2.99 -2.21 9.80
C ALA A 96 2.72 -2.03 8.29
N MET A 97 1.91 -1.03 7.93
CA MET A 97 1.59 -0.74 6.53
C MET A 97 2.79 -0.22 5.74
N LEU A 98 3.64 0.63 6.35
CA LEU A 98 4.87 1.13 5.75
C LEU A 98 5.87 -0.01 5.47
N ILE A 99 6.08 -0.88 6.44
CA ILE A 99 6.94 -2.06 6.34
C ILE A 99 6.43 -2.98 5.21
N ASN A 100 5.13 -3.25 5.18
CA ASN A 100 4.52 -4.09 4.17
C ASN A 100 4.64 -3.49 2.77
N LEU A 101 4.11 -2.28 2.57
CA LEU A 101 4.13 -1.62 1.26
C LEU A 101 5.57 -1.36 0.78
N GLY A 102 6.50 -1.04 1.68
CA GLY A 102 7.91 -0.82 1.36
C GLY A 102 8.59 -2.06 0.78
N ALA A 103 8.29 -3.24 1.32
CA ALA A 103 8.87 -4.50 0.86
C ALA A 103 8.36 -4.87 -0.54
N TYR A 104 7.04 -4.79 -0.74
CA TYR A 104 6.43 -5.06 -2.04
C TYR A 104 6.85 -4.02 -3.09
N SER A 105 6.87 -2.73 -2.73
CA SER A 105 7.30 -1.66 -3.63
C SER A 105 8.77 -1.79 -4.02
N THR A 106 9.63 -2.18 -3.07
CA THR A 106 11.06 -2.48 -3.37
C THR A 106 11.15 -3.50 -4.49
N GLU A 107 10.42 -4.60 -4.38
CA GLU A 107 10.51 -5.69 -5.35
C GLU A 107 9.91 -5.31 -6.70
N ILE A 108 8.77 -4.61 -6.71
CA ILE A 108 8.14 -4.12 -7.93
C ILE A 108 9.10 -3.20 -8.69
N ILE A 109 9.71 -2.22 -8.02
CA ILE A 109 10.64 -1.27 -8.63
C ILE A 109 11.91 -1.99 -9.10
N ARG A 110 12.49 -2.86 -8.28
CA ARG A 110 13.69 -3.64 -8.61
C ARG A 110 13.45 -4.52 -9.84
N ALA A 111 12.30 -5.21 -9.91
CA ALA A 111 11.93 -6.04 -11.06
C ALA A 111 11.79 -5.20 -12.33
N GLY A 112 11.17 -4.02 -12.25
CA GLY A 112 11.08 -3.07 -13.37
C GLY A 112 12.42 -2.67 -13.95
N ILE A 113 13.38 -2.35 -13.08
CA ILE A 113 14.74 -1.96 -13.49
C ILE A 113 15.44 -3.13 -14.20
N GLN A 114 15.29 -4.36 -13.69
CA GLN A 114 15.95 -5.56 -14.24
C GLN A 114 15.41 -6.01 -15.60
N VAL A 115 14.14 -5.73 -15.90
CA VAL A 115 13.50 -6.12 -17.18
C VAL A 115 13.96 -5.24 -18.36
N THR A 116 14.86 -4.27 -18.13
CA THR A 116 15.34 -3.38 -19.18
C THR A 116 16.27 -4.10 -20.18
N PRO A 117 16.00 -4.07 -21.50
CA PRO A 117 16.84 -4.71 -22.50
C PRO A 117 18.28 -4.20 -22.48
N LYS A 118 19.26 -5.11 -22.57
CA LYS A 118 20.70 -4.77 -22.64
C LYS A 118 21.01 -3.82 -23.82
N GLY A 119 20.29 -3.94 -24.93
CA GLY A 119 20.46 -3.07 -26.09
C GLY A 119 20.24 -1.57 -25.81
N GLN A 120 19.39 -1.21 -24.84
CA GLN A 120 19.21 0.20 -24.45
C GLN A 120 20.46 0.76 -23.74
N TRP A 121 21.14 -0.07 -22.96
CA TRP A 121 22.41 0.31 -22.33
C TRP A 121 23.52 0.48 -23.37
N GLU A 122 23.59 -0.42 -24.36
CA GLU A 122 24.58 -0.39 -25.44
C GLU A 122 24.38 0.81 -26.37
N ALA A 123 23.15 1.06 -26.81
CA ALA A 123 22.82 2.21 -27.66
C ALA A 123 23.13 3.55 -26.97
N ALA A 124 22.77 3.69 -25.68
CA ALA A 124 23.09 4.88 -24.90
C ALA A 124 24.61 5.10 -24.75
N ARG A 125 25.37 4.01 -24.62
CA ARG A 125 26.84 4.07 -24.55
C ARG A 125 27.47 4.50 -25.88
N VAL A 126 26.92 4.06 -27.02
CA VAL A 126 27.33 4.53 -28.36
C VAL A 126 27.07 6.02 -28.54
N LEU A 127 25.96 6.52 -27.96
CA LEU A 127 25.63 7.95 -27.94
C LEU A 127 26.46 8.78 -26.94
N GLY A 128 27.47 8.18 -26.29
CA GLY A 128 28.36 8.87 -25.35
C GLY A 128 27.72 9.21 -24.00
N LEU A 129 26.54 8.65 -23.67
CA LEU A 129 25.89 8.90 -22.39
C LEU A 129 26.64 8.22 -21.24
N THR A 130 26.80 8.94 -20.13
CA THR A 130 27.34 8.36 -18.89
C THR A 130 26.36 7.35 -18.30
N ARG A 131 26.84 6.43 -17.45
CA ARG A 131 25.99 5.41 -16.81
C ARG A 131 24.77 6.01 -16.08
N MET A 132 24.95 7.16 -15.42
CA MET A 132 23.85 7.86 -14.74
C MET A 132 22.88 8.52 -15.72
N GLN A 133 23.37 9.10 -16.81
CA GLN A 133 22.50 9.65 -17.86
C GLN A 133 21.71 8.54 -18.55
N THR A 134 22.35 7.41 -18.87
CA THR A 134 21.69 6.22 -19.44
C THR A 134 20.60 5.72 -18.50
N PHE A 135 20.89 5.57 -17.22
CA PHE A 135 19.90 5.13 -16.24
C PHE A 135 18.73 6.11 -16.14
N LEU A 136 18.99 7.39 -15.87
CA LEU A 136 17.94 8.38 -15.59
C LEU A 136 17.11 8.76 -16.82
N ARG A 137 17.71 8.81 -18.02
CA ARG A 137 17.07 9.33 -19.23
C ARG A 137 16.56 8.26 -20.18
N VAL A 138 17.18 7.09 -20.22
CA VAL A 138 16.84 6.03 -21.19
C VAL A 138 16.07 4.90 -20.52
N ILE A 139 16.47 4.52 -19.31
CA ILE A 139 16.02 3.28 -18.67
C ILE A 139 14.90 3.53 -17.67
N LEU A 140 15.09 4.52 -16.80
CA LEU A 140 14.17 4.82 -15.72
C LEU A 140 12.77 5.19 -16.23
N PRO A 141 12.59 6.04 -17.26
CA PRO A 141 11.24 6.39 -17.74
C PRO A 141 10.40 5.20 -18.20
N PRO A 142 10.87 4.32 -19.13
CA PRO A 142 10.08 3.16 -19.54
C PRO A 142 9.95 2.11 -18.43
N ALA A 143 10.96 1.95 -17.56
CA ALA A 143 10.84 1.07 -16.40
C ALA A 143 9.74 1.53 -15.45
N LEU A 144 9.69 2.83 -15.12
CA LEU A 144 8.64 3.43 -14.30
C LEU A 144 7.25 3.25 -14.92
N GLN A 145 7.10 3.48 -16.21
CA GLN A 145 5.83 3.26 -16.93
C GLN A 145 5.33 1.82 -16.80
N ARG A 146 6.22 0.83 -16.93
CA ARG A 146 5.87 -0.60 -16.84
C ARG A 146 5.47 -1.02 -15.43
N ILE A 147 6.14 -0.51 -14.40
CA ILE A 147 5.84 -0.89 -13.01
C ILE A 147 4.70 -0.10 -12.40
N TYR A 148 4.34 1.05 -12.97
CA TYR A 148 3.34 1.94 -12.38
C TYR A 148 2.00 1.24 -12.12
N PRO A 149 1.41 0.45 -13.06
CA PRO A 149 0.18 -0.29 -12.80
C PRO A 149 0.28 -1.29 -11.63
N ALA A 150 1.47 -1.90 -11.45
CA ALA A 150 1.73 -2.82 -10.34
C ALA A 150 1.83 -2.07 -9.01
N LEU A 151 2.49 -0.89 -8.98
CA LEU A 151 2.53 -0.03 -7.79
C LEU A 151 1.13 0.46 -7.39
N VAL A 152 0.32 0.91 -8.36
CA VAL A 152 -1.07 1.30 -8.10
C VAL A 152 -1.87 0.15 -7.49
N SER A 153 -1.73 -1.05 -8.06
CA SER A 153 -2.41 -2.24 -7.54
C SER A 153 -1.96 -2.57 -6.11
N GLN A 154 -0.66 -2.45 -5.82
CA GLN A 154 -0.14 -2.69 -4.48
C GLN A 154 -0.64 -1.66 -3.45
N CYS A 155 -0.75 -0.38 -3.83
CA CYS A 155 -1.29 0.65 -2.93
C CYS A 155 -2.77 0.38 -2.60
N ILE A 156 -3.55 -0.08 -3.58
CA ILE A 156 -4.95 -0.49 -3.38
C ILE A 156 -5.04 -1.71 -2.46
N ILE A 157 -4.17 -2.72 -2.65
CA ILE A 157 -4.11 -3.90 -1.78
C ILE A 157 -3.83 -3.49 -0.33
N VAL A 158 -2.90 -2.55 -0.11
CA VAL A 158 -2.57 -2.07 1.23
C VAL A 158 -3.72 -1.24 1.83
N MET A 159 -4.43 -0.44 1.02
CA MET A 159 -5.65 0.24 1.45
C MET A 159 -6.73 -0.76 1.91
N LEU A 160 -6.99 -1.81 1.12
CA LEU A 160 -7.93 -2.86 1.52
C LEU A 160 -7.44 -3.60 2.78
N GLY A 161 -6.13 -3.82 2.88
CA GLY A 161 -5.46 -4.40 4.04
C GLY A 161 -5.58 -3.56 5.30
N SER A 162 -5.86 -2.26 5.20
CA SER A 162 -6.06 -1.39 6.37
C SER A 162 -7.28 -1.81 7.20
N SER A 163 -8.25 -2.51 6.62
CA SER A 163 -9.40 -3.08 7.32
C SER A 163 -8.99 -4.02 8.47
N VAL A 164 -7.85 -4.71 8.33
CA VAL A 164 -7.29 -5.59 9.36
C VAL A 164 -6.87 -4.80 10.60
N VAL A 165 -6.56 -3.51 10.46
CA VAL A 165 -6.16 -2.67 11.58
C VAL A 165 -7.32 -2.47 12.57
N SER A 166 -8.57 -2.67 12.16
CA SER A 166 -9.71 -2.73 13.07
C SER A 166 -9.54 -3.78 14.18
N GLN A 167 -8.77 -4.85 13.92
CA GLN A 167 -8.52 -5.95 14.87
C GLN A 167 -7.63 -5.54 16.04
N VAL A 168 -6.94 -4.40 15.92
CA VAL A 168 -6.14 -3.80 17.00
C VAL A 168 -6.79 -2.54 17.56
N SER A 169 -8.11 -2.44 17.39
CA SER A 169 -8.95 -1.34 17.88
C SER A 169 -8.56 0.04 17.36
N TYR A 170 -8.04 0.10 16.13
CA TYR A 170 -7.87 1.39 15.45
C TYR A 170 -9.18 1.77 14.74
N GLU A 171 -9.64 2.98 14.97
CA GLU A 171 -10.99 3.46 14.60
C GLU A 171 -11.10 3.85 13.11
N GLU A 172 -10.82 2.90 12.23
CA GLU A 172 -11.01 3.05 10.78
C GLU A 172 -12.39 2.54 10.31
N LEU A 173 -12.66 2.55 9.00
CA LEU A 173 -13.97 2.23 8.43
C LEU A 173 -14.51 0.85 8.85
N THR A 174 -13.69 -0.21 8.87
CA THR A 174 -14.12 -1.54 9.32
C THR A 174 -14.40 -1.55 10.83
N PHE A 175 -13.67 -0.79 11.63
CA PHE A 175 -13.97 -0.62 13.06
C PHE A 175 -15.35 0.01 13.27
N ALA A 176 -15.65 1.11 12.57
CA ALA A 176 -16.97 1.76 12.62
C ALA A 176 -18.08 0.78 12.22
N ALA A 177 -17.86 -0.01 11.16
CA ALA A 177 -18.80 -1.05 10.74
C ALA A 177 -19.05 -2.11 11.83
N ASN A 178 -18.00 -2.62 12.46
CA ASN A 178 -18.13 -3.59 13.56
C ASN A 178 -18.88 -2.99 14.76
N LEU A 179 -18.62 -1.72 15.08
CA LEU A 179 -19.31 -1.03 16.17
C LEU A 179 -20.82 -0.89 15.89
N ILE A 180 -21.20 -0.43 14.69
CA ILE A 180 -22.60 -0.26 14.29
C ILE A 180 -23.32 -1.60 14.25
N GLN A 181 -22.69 -2.63 13.68
CA GLN A 181 -23.23 -3.98 13.69
C GLN A 181 -23.47 -4.46 15.13
N SER A 182 -22.50 -4.29 16.04
CA SER A 182 -22.66 -4.76 17.42
C SER A 182 -23.82 -4.10 18.16
N ARG A 183 -24.20 -2.88 17.77
CA ARG A 183 -25.29 -2.10 18.36
C ARG A 183 -26.66 -2.37 17.72
N THR A 184 -26.68 -2.60 16.41
CA THR A 184 -27.91 -2.72 15.62
C THR A 184 -28.28 -4.16 15.26
N PHE A 185 -27.31 -5.09 15.35
CA PHE A 185 -27.39 -6.47 14.87
C PHE A 185 -27.69 -6.62 13.36
N LEU A 186 -27.54 -5.53 12.59
CA LEU A 186 -27.77 -5.49 11.13
C LEU A 186 -26.49 -5.81 10.34
N SER A 187 -25.99 -7.04 10.47
CA SER A 187 -24.70 -7.43 9.88
C SER A 187 -24.66 -7.32 8.36
N PHE A 188 -25.73 -7.70 7.67
CA PHE A 188 -25.72 -7.71 6.22
C PHE A 188 -25.68 -6.29 5.64
N GLU A 189 -26.54 -5.39 6.11
CA GLU A 189 -26.63 -4.01 5.62
C GLU A 189 -25.36 -3.23 5.93
N VAL A 190 -24.83 -3.37 7.14
CA VAL A 190 -23.62 -2.67 7.57
C VAL A 190 -22.42 -3.10 6.73
N TYR A 191 -22.19 -4.41 6.58
CA TYR A 191 -21.05 -4.88 5.77
C TYR A 191 -21.26 -4.66 4.28
N LEU A 192 -22.48 -4.68 3.76
CA LEU A 192 -22.75 -4.29 2.38
C LEU A 192 -22.41 -2.82 2.14
N ALA A 193 -22.85 -1.91 3.01
CA ALA A 193 -22.51 -0.49 2.93
C ALA A 193 -20.99 -0.27 3.02
N THR A 194 -20.34 -0.93 3.97
CA THR A 194 -18.88 -0.88 4.17
C THR A 194 -18.13 -1.40 2.92
N THR A 195 -18.59 -2.49 2.33
CA THR A 195 -18.03 -3.07 1.10
C THR A 195 -18.15 -2.10 -0.07
N LEU A 196 -19.29 -1.45 -0.22
CA LEU A 196 -19.50 -0.42 -1.25
C LEU A 196 -18.58 0.79 -1.04
N CYS A 197 -18.36 1.20 0.20
CA CYS A 197 -17.40 2.26 0.54
C CYS A 197 -15.96 1.88 0.15
N TYR A 198 -15.48 0.68 0.52
CA TYR A 198 -14.15 0.21 0.10
C TYR A 198 -14.03 0.06 -1.42
N LEU A 199 -15.08 -0.41 -2.09
CA LEU A 199 -15.11 -0.51 -3.55
C LEU A 199 -15.00 0.87 -4.20
N MET A 200 -15.79 1.83 -3.73
CA MET A 200 -15.74 3.22 -4.19
C MET A 200 -14.35 3.82 -3.96
N LEU A 201 -13.78 3.63 -2.77
CA LEU A 201 -12.44 4.11 -2.44
C LEU A 201 -11.37 3.47 -3.33
N SER A 202 -11.47 2.16 -3.59
CA SER A 202 -10.57 1.42 -4.48
C SER A 202 -10.62 1.94 -5.92
N VAL A 203 -11.82 2.19 -6.46
CA VAL A 203 -12.02 2.75 -7.80
C VAL A 203 -11.49 4.18 -7.86
N LEU A 204 -11.83 5.03 -6.89
CA LEU A 204 -11.37 6.42 -6.81
C LEU A 204 -9.84 6.48 -6.74
N MET A 205 -9.24 5.72 -5.83
CA MET A 205 -7.78 5.65 -5.66
C MET A 205 -7.10 5.17 -6.94
N ARG A 206 -7.64 4.13 -7.61
CA ARG A 206 -7.15 3.66 -8.90
C ARG A 206 -7.19 4.75 -9.96
N GLN A 207 -8.32 5.44 -10.10
CA GLN A 207 -8.49 6.50 -11.10
C GLN A 207 -7.54 7.67 -10.83
N LEU A 208 -7.47 8.15 -9.59
CA LEU A 208 -6.58 9.25 -9.20
C LEU A 208 -5.11 8.92 -9.46
N LEU A 209 -4.67 7.72 -9.07
CA LEU A 209 -3.29 7.30 -9.31
C LEU A 209 -3.02 7.11 -10.81
N LEU A 210 -3.90 6.45 -11.58
CA LEU A 210 -3.67 6.31 -13.02
C LEU A 210 -3.67 7.66 -13.75
N LEU A 211 -4.53 8.61 -13.36
CA LEU A 211 -4.52 9.97 -13.89
C LEU A 211 -3.22 10.70 -13.56
N ALA A 212 -2.75 10.60 -12.31
CA ALA A 212 -1.45 11.13 -11.91
C ALA A 212 -0.32 10.50 -12.75
N GLY A 213 -0.34 9.17 -12.92
CA GLY A 213 0.60 8.42 -13.75
C GLY A 213 0.64 8.92 -15.20
N ARG A 214 -0.53 9.10 -15.84
CA ARG A 214 -0.61 9.64 -17.22
C ARG A 214 0.00 11.04 -17.33
N ARG A 215 -0.23 11.90 -16.32
CA ARG A 215 0.30 13.27 -16.30
C ARG A 215 1.82 13.31 -16.10
N PHE A 216 2.37 12.44 -15.24
CA PHE A 216 3.80 12.44 -14.92
C PHE A 216 4.66 11.56 -15.83
N LEU A 217 4.12 10.47 -16.36
CA LEU A 217 4.85 9.48 -17.16
C LEU A 217 4.55 9.55 -18.66
N GLY A 218 3.61 10.40 -19.10
CA GLY A 218 3.15 10.46 -20.49
C GLY A 218 2.18 9.33 -20.84
N ASN A 219 1.44 9.49 -21.94
CA ASN A 219 0.44 8.50 -22.36
C ASN A 219 1.11 7.15 -22.66
N GLN A 220 0.58 6.10 -22.03
CA GLN A 220 0.78 4.71 -22.44
C GLN A 220 -0.05 4.50 -23.71
N SER A 221 0.50 4.87 -24.87
CA SER A 221 -0.09 4.55 -26.17
C SER A 221 0.16 3.10 -26.53
#